data_AF-A0A2Y9E729-F1
#
_entry.id   AF-A0A2Y9E729-F1
#
_cell.length_a   1.000
_cell.length_b   1.000
_cell.length_c   1.000
_cell.angle_alpha   90.00
_cell.angle_beta   90.00
_cell.angle_gamma   90.00
#
_symmetry.space_group_name_H-M   'P 1'
#
loop_
_entity.id
_entity.type
_entity.pdbx_description
1 polymer ?
#
loop_
_entity_poly.entity_id
_entity_poly.type
_entity_poly.pdbx_seq_one_letter_code
_entity_poly.pdbx_strand_id
1 'polypeptide(L)'
;MMAILWLLSLSLPTLGAHVLISCAYKSLCQLSLLSGNDVVLQCDHPRALWYFSSILEEDTLLLSSMPNIKKLPGGGLQLTNPQPSQTGLYSCQDNDNALVVEYEIDFQDVTNLHITHKDLGQKPLQNETLDLGGRVLMFTHWEPWQDCNRCGEPGERKRLGYCYIQEEPLEKPLPCRLYLGQEKVESRLMQPELQVESCLVPCNPIKEINQPYFIFDSYQLSKLTNSMWLTCPLASIYR
;
A
#
# COMPACT_ATOMS: atom_id res chain seq x y z
N MET A 1 -36.06 -45.50 1.57
CA MET A 1 -36.00 -44.27 0.75
C MET A 1 -35.23 -43.23 1.56
N MET A 2 -33.91 -43.15 1.37
CA MET A 2 -33.04 -42.21 2.10
C MET A 2 -32.89 -40.94 1.26
N ALA A 3 -33.38 -39.81 1.78
CA ALA A 3 -33.14 -38.51 1.19
C ALA A 3 -31.77 -38.01 1.65
N ILE A 4 -30.84 -37.86 0.71
CA ILE A 4 -29.52 -37.28 0.94
C ILE A 4 -29.69 -35.76 0.82
N LEU A 5 -29.55 -35.03 1.93
CA LEU A 5 -29.42 -33.57 1.90
C LEU A 5 -28.01 -33.19 1.44
N TRP A 6 -27.90 -32.63 0.24
CA TRP A 6 -26.69 -31.95 -0.23
C TRP A 6 -26.64 -30.55 0.38
N LEU A 7 -25.73 -30.36 1.34
CA LEU A 7 -25.32 -29.03 1.79
C LEU A 7 -24.38 -28.44 0.73
N LEU A 8 -24.92 -27.57 -0.12
CA LEU A 8 -24.12 -26.67 -0.95
C LEU A 8 -23.39 -25.69 -0.02
N SER A 9 -22.11 -25.95 0.23
CA SER A 9 -21.22 -24.96 0.83
C SER A 9 -21.05 -23.80 -0.15
N LEU A 10 -21.86 -22.75 0.00
CA LEU A 10 -21.58 -21.45 -0.57
C LEU A 10 -20.32 -20.92 0.10
N SER A 11 -19.16 -21.16 -0.51
CA SER A 11 -17.97 -20.38 -0.23
C SER A 11 -18.27 -18.97 -0.73
N LEU A 12 -18.76 -18.08 0.15
CA LEU A 12 -18.66 -16.66 -0.12
C LEU A 12 -17.16 -16.38 -0.31
N PRO A 13 -16.73 -15.77 -1.43
CA PRO A 13 -15.38 -15.27 -1.52
C PRO A 13 -15.20 -14.36 -0.31
N THR A 14 -14.22 -14.68 0.53
CA THR A 14 -13.80 -13.81 1.62
C THR A 14 -13.70 -12.42 1.04
N LEU A 15 -14.52 -11.49 1.53
CA LEU A 15 -14.47 -10.10 1.11
C LEU A 15 -13.06 -9.64 1.48
N GLY A 16 -12.15 -9.70 0.51
CA GLY A 16 -10.80 -9.20 0.65
C GLY A 16 -10.98 -7.78 1.13
N ALA A 17 -10.52 -7.53 2.34
CA ALA A 17 -10.61 -6.19 2.85
C ALA A 17 -9.64 -5.39 1.93
N HIS A 18 -10.14 -4.41 1.20
CA HIS A 18 -9.37 -3.57 0.27
C HIS A 18 -9.08 -2.21 0.90
N VAL A 19 -7.90 -1.65 0.63
CA VAL A 19 -7.47 -0.38 1.21
C VAL A 19 -8.20 0.73 0.46
N LEU A 20 -9.07 1.47 1.15
CA LEU A 20 -9.71 2.63 0.55
C LEU A 20 -8.80 3.85 0.70
N ILE A 21 -8.26 4.34 -0.40
CA ILE A 21 -7.48 5.57 -0.47
C ILE A 21 -8.40 6.70 -0.89
N SER A 22 -8.48 7.74 -0.07
CA SER A 22 -9.31 8.91 -0.30
C SER A 22 -8.46 10.17 -0.38
N CYS A 23 -8.80 11.06 -1.31
CA CYS A 23 -8.19 12.37 -1.44
C CYS A 23 -9.28 13.45 -1.47
N ALA A 24 -8.94 14.70 -1.16
CA ALA A 24 -9.93 15.77 -1.14
C ALA A 24 -10.46 16.07 -2.55
N TYR A 25 -11.71 16.54 -2.64
CA TYR A 25 -12.30 16.93 -3.92
C TYR A 25 -11.46 17.99 -4.63
N LYS A 26 -11.20 17.79 -5.93
CA LYS A 26 -10.37 18.63 -6.79
C LYS A 26 -8.95 18.84 -6.25
N SER A 27 -8.36 17.79 -5.68
CA SER A 27 -6.98 17.81 -5.22
C SER A 27 -6.15 16.67 -5.81
N LEU A 28 -4.84 16.85 -5.70
CA LEU A 28 -3.82 15.86 -6.04
C LEU A 28 -3.23 15.31 -4.75
N CYS A 29 -3.31 14.00 -4.57
CA CYS A 29 -2.62 13.31 -3.48
C CYS A 29 -1.41 12.56 -4.00
N GLN A 30 -0.27 12.76 -3.35
CA GLN A 30 0.98 12.07 -3.65
C GLN A 30 1.27 11.12 -2.50
N LEU A 31 1.40 9.83 -2.79
CA LEU A 31 1.57 8.80 -1.77
C LEU A 31 2.38 7.60 -2.28
N SER A 32 3.01 6.89 -1.36
CA SER A 32 3.62 5.59 -1.62
C SER A 32 2.70 4.48 -1.16
N LEU A 33 2.60 3.43 -1.97
CA LEU A 33 1.89 2.19 -1.66
C LEU A 33 2.80 0.99 -1.90
N LEU A 34 2.58 -0.09 -1.17
CA LEU A 34 3.31 -1.33 -1.35
C LEU A 34 2.71 -2.12 -2.52
N SER A 35 3.54 -2.52 -3.49
CA SER A 35 3.10 -3.33 -4.62
C SER A 35 2.50 -4.66 -4.16
N GLY A 36 1.65 -5.21 -5.02
CA GLY A 36 0.98 -6.49 -4.80
C GLY A 36 -0.17 -6.48 -3.78
N ASN A 37 -0.44 -5.35 -3.14
CA ASN A 37 -1.57 -5.20 -2.23
C ASN A 37 -2.75 -4.52 -2.91
N ASP A 38 -3.93 -5.14 -2.83
CA ASP A 38 -5.13 -4.60 -3.46
C ASP A 38 -5.54 -3.27 -2.84
N VAL A 39 -5.82 -2.29 -3.69
CA VAL A 39 -6.23 -0.94 -3.27
C VAL A 39 -7.45 -0.47 -4.04
N VAL A 40 -8.23 0.40 -3.42
CA VAL A 40 -9.38 1.08 -4.01
C VAL A 40 -9.14 2.57 -3.91
N LEU A 41 -9.04 3.25 -5.04
CA LEU A 41 -9.01 4.70 -5.10
C LEU A 41 -10.44 5.23 -5.09
N GLN A 42 -10.76 6.07 -4.11
CA GLN A 42 -12.08 6.66 -3.98
C GLN A 42 -12.31 7.69 -5.09
N CYS A 43 -13.51 7.69 -5.64
CA CYS A 43 -13.99 8.81 -6.43
C CYS A 43 -15.49 8.92 -6.25
N ASP A 44 -15.93 10.04 -5.67
CA ASP A 44 -17.32 10.29 -5.29
C ASP A 44 -18.16 10.77 -6.47
N HIS A 45 -18.00 10.10 -7.62
CA HIS A 45 -18.76 10.37 -8.82
C HIS A 45 -19.17 9.08 -9.54
N PRO A 46 -20.46 8.69 -9.49
CA PRO A 46 -20.94 7.50 -10.17
C PRO A 46 -20.64 7.56 -11.68
N ARG A 47 -20.15 6.45 -12.24
CA ARG A 47 -19.79 6.33 -13.66
C ARG A 47 -18.61 7.21 -14.10
N ALA A 48 -17.77 7.65 -13.18
CA ALA A 48 -16.57 8.40 -13.51
C ALA A 48 -15.66 7.70 -14.55
N LEU A 49 -15.02 8.53 -15.36
CA LEU A 49 -13.94 8.13 -16.25
C LEU A 49 -12.63 8.14 -15.48
N TRP A 50 -11.77 7.18 -15.79
CA TRP A 50 -10.48 6.99 -15.13
C TRP A 50 -9.40 6.94 -16.18
N TYR A 51 -8.39 7.77 -15.99
CA TYR A 51 -7.21 7.89 -16.84
C TYR A 51 -5.97 7.56 -16.02
N PHE A 52 -4.98 6.95 -16.68
CA PHE A 52 -3.69 6.66 -16.10
C PHE A 52 -2.58 7.21 -16.99
N SER A 53 -1.64 7.91 -16.37
CA SER A 53 -0.39 8.31 -17.01
C SER A 53 0.77 7.72 -16.21
N SER A 54 1.56 6.87 -16.86
CA SER A 54 2.73 6.26 -16.23
C SER A 54 3.81 7.31 -16.00
N ILE A 55 4.62 7.16 -14.95
CA ILE A 55 5.86 7.96 -14.86
C ILE A 55 6.91 7.52 -15.89
N LEU A 56 6.73 6.33 -16.49
CA LEU A 56 7.64 5.72 -17.46
C LEU A 56 7.27 5.97 -18.92
N GLU A 57 6.02 6.30 -19.19
CA GLU A 57 5.48 6.43 -20.54
C GLU A 57 4.66 7.71 -20.63
N GLU A 58 4.82 8.50 -21.70
CA GLU A 58 4.09 9.76 -21.89
C GLU A 58 2.60 9.56 -22.23
N ASP A 59 2.21 8.35 -22.64
CA ASP A 59 0.86 8.07 -23.11
C ASP A 59 -0.15 7.98 -21.96
N THR A 60 -1.22 8.76 -22.06
CA THR A 60 -2.38 8.66 -21.17
C THR A 60 -3.30 7.54 -21.63
N LEU A 61 -3.54 6.56 -20.77
CA LEU A 61 -4.35 5.39 -21.06
C LEU A 61 -5.72 5.48 -20.37
N LEU A 62 -6.77 5.20 -21.13
CA LEU A 62 -8.09 4.96 -20.54
C LEU A 62 -8.06 3.60 -19.84
N LEU A 63 -8.24 3.62 -18.52
CA LEU A 63 -8.02 2.46 -17.65
C LEU A 63 -8.99 1.29 -17.84
N SER A 64 -9.97 1.40 -18.75
CA SER A 64 -10.89 0.30 -19.08
C SER A 64 -10.23 -0.91 -19.77
N SER A 65 -8.96 -0.81 -20.15
CA SER A 65 -8.24 -1.86 -20.90
C SER A 65 -7.27 -2.69 -20.05
N MET A 66 -7.01 -2.32 -18.79
CA MET A 66 -6.04 -3.03 -17.94
C MET A 66 -6.68 -4.22 -17.19
N PRO A 67 -6.07 -5.42 -17.23
CA PRO A 67 -6.69 -6.65 -16.71
C PRO A 67 -6.81 -6.70 -15.19
N ASN A 68 -5.96 -5.97 -14.46
CA ASN A 68 -5.94 -5.95 -13.00
C ASN A 68 -6.64 -4.73 -12.40
N ILE A 69 -7.45 -4.03 -13.20
CA ILE A 69 -8.15 -2.81 -12.80
C ILE A 69 -9.65 -2.99 -13.03
N LYS A 70 -10.45 -2.55 -12.04
CA LYS A 70 -11.91 -2.65 -12.07
C LYS A 70 -12.55 -1.36 -11.59
N LYS A 71 -13.41 -0.77 -12.42
CA LYS A 71 -14.26 0.36 -12.02
C LYS A 71 -15.39 -0.15 -11.12
N LEU A 72 -15.60 0.51 -9.99
CA LEU A 72 -16.64 0.19 -9.03
C LEU A 72 -17.92 1.00 -9.32
N PRO A 73 -19.12 0.48 -8.97
CA PRO A 73 -20.39 1.17 -9.22
C PRO A 73 -20.46 2.58 -8.60
N GLY A 74 -19.78 2.78 -7.47
CA GLY A 74 -19.71 4.07 -6.78
C GLY A 74 -18.79 5.10 -7.41
N GLY A 75 -18.06 4.77 -8.49
CA GLY A 75 -17.09 5.65 -9.13
C GLY A 75 -15.63 5.34 -8.80
N GLY A 76 -15.38 4.61 -7.71
CA GLY A 76 -14.02 4.22 -7.31
C GLY A 76 -13.33 3.27 -8.29
N LEU A 77 -12.00 3.18 -8.16
CA LEU A 77 -11.15 2.32 -8.98
C LEU A 77 -10.46 1.27 -8.10
N GLN A 78 -10.75 0.00 -8.33
CA GLN A 78 -10.06 -1.10 -7.68
C GLN A 78 -8.86 -1.53 -8.52
N LEU A 79 -7.68 -1.56 -7.91
CA LEU A 79 -6.45 -2.14 -8.44
C LEU A 79 -6.15 -3.43 -7.69
N THR A 80 -6.03 -4.54 -8.41
CA THR A 80 -5.69 -5.84 -7.84
C THR A 80 -4.21 -6.14 -8.08
N ASN A 81 -3.46 -6.51 -7.04
CA ASN A 81 -2.05 -6.85 -7.12
C ASN A 81 -1.23 -5.82 -7.98
N PRO A 82 -1.29 -4.52 -7.68
CA PRO A 82 -0.66 -3.48 -8.50
C PRO A 82 0.85 -3.65 -8.55
N GLN A 83 1.44 -3.44 -9.73
CA GLN A 83 2.86 -3.62 -9.97
C GLN A 83 3.62 -2.28 -9.91
N PRO A 84 4.94 -2.30 -9.66
CA PRO A 84 5.75 -1.08 -9.66
C PRO A 84 5.78 -0.32 -11.00
N SER A 85 5.43 -0.98 -12.11
CA SER A 85 5.25 -0.35 -13.43
C SER A 85 3.95 0.47 -13.55
N GLN A 86 3.06 0.34 -12.58
CA GLN A 86 1.80 1.09 -12.49
C GLN A 86 1.95 2.33 -11.59
N THR A 87 3.19 2.70 -11.22
CA THR A 87 3.49 4.00 -10.60
C THR A 87 3.16 5.12 -11.60
N GLY A 88 2.43 6.13 -11.16
CA GLY A 88 1.93 7.19 -12.05
C GLY A 88 0.74 7.96 -11.50
N LEU A 89 0.15 8.75 -12.38
CA LEU A 89 -1.00 9.60 -12.12
C LEU A 89 -2.30 8.89 -12.51
N TYR A 90 -3.23 8.79 -11.56
CA TYR A 90 -4.57 8.27 -11.74
C TYR A 90 -5.57 9.41 -11.59
N SER A 91 -6.22 9.80 -12.67
CA SER A 91 -7.17 10.92 -12.70
C SER A 91 -8.60 10.43 -12.82
N CYS A 92 -9.44 10.80 -11.86
CA CYS A 92 -10.88 10.59 -11.91
C CYS A 92 -11.57 11.84 -12.48
N GLN A 93 -12.37 11.64 -13.52
CA GLN A 93 -13.15 12.70 -14.17
C GLN A 93 -14.64 12.35 -14.20
N ASP A 94 -15.48 13.37 -14.13
CA ASP A 94 -16.91 13.21 -14.31
C ASP A 94 -17.29 13.03 -15.79
N ASN A 95 -18.60 12.90 -16.07
CA ASN A 95 -19.09 12.69 -17.43
C ASN A 95 -18.92 13.91 -18.35
N ASP A 96 -18.63 15.10 -17.79
CA ASP A 96 -18.38 16.35 -18.52
C ASP A 96 -16.86 16.63 -18.65
N ASN A 97 -16.03 15.61 -18.37
CA ASN A 97 -14.57 15.68 -18.31
C ASN A 97 -14.04 16.66 -17.24
N ALA A 98 -14.83 17.03 -16.24
CA ALA A 98 -14.35 17.83 -15.13
C ALA A 98 -13.58 16.95 -14.14
N LEU A 99 -12.43 17.44 -13.70
CA LEU A 99 -11.62 16.74 -12.71
C LEU A 99 -12.35 16.62 -11.37
N VAL A 100 -12.41 15.40 -10.85
CA VAL A 100 -12.97 15.09 -9.52
C VAL A 100 -11.85 14.94 -8.49
N VAL A 101 -10.82 14.15 -8.80
CA VAL A 101 -9.69 13.86 -7.90
C VAL A 101 -8.53 13.22 -8.66
N GLU A 102 -7.30 13.46 -8.20
CA GLU A 102 -6.09 12.84 -8.75
C GLU A 102 -5.25 12.16 -7.67
N TYR A 103 -4.67 11.01 -8.03
CA TYR A 103 -3.76 10.25 -7.20
C TYR A 103 -2.46 10.03 -7.96
N GLU A 104 -1.36 10.60 -7.46
CA GLU A 104 -0.02 10.28 -7.90
C GLU A 104 0.57 9.23 -6.94
N ILE A 105 0.77 8.02 -7.44
CA ILE A 105 1.06 6.87 -6.59
C ILE A 105 2.39 6.27 -6.98
N ASP A 106 3.27 6.08 -5.99
CA ASP A 106 4.47 5.24 -6.08
C ASP A 106 4.20 3.83 -5.54
N PHE A 107 4.09 2.84 -6.42
CA PHE A 107 4.05 1.43 -6.03
C PHE A 107 5.47 0.89 -5.80
N GLN A 108 5.90 0.89 -4.53
CA GLN A 108 7.21 0.38 -4.13
C GLN A 108 7.21 -1.15 -4.05
N ASP A 109 8.29 -1.76 -4.55
CA ASP A 109 8.32 -3.19 -4.82
C ASP A 109 8.46 -4.04 -3.55
N VAL A 110 7.39 -4.75 -3.18
CA VAL A 110 7.35 -5.66 -2.03
C VAL A 110 8.37 -6.80 -2.12
N THR A 111 8.78 -7.20 -3.32
CA THR A 111 9.72 -8.31 -3.50
C THR A 111 11.12 -7.98 -2.99
N ASN A 112 11.42 -6.69 -2.81
CA ASN A 112 12.69 -6.20 -2.29
C ASN A 112 12.58 -5.65 -0.86
N LEU A 113 11.55 -6.00 -0.11
CA LEU A 113 11.30 -5.47 1.25
C LEU A 113 12.47 -5.73 2.21
N HIS A 114 13.00 -4.67 2.83
CA HIS A 114 14.02 -4.77 3.87
C HIS A 114 13.39 -4.90 5.26
N ILE A 115 13.64 -6.02 5.96
CA ILE A 115 13.01 -6.31 7.25
C ILE A 115 14.02 -6.14 8.39
N THR A 116 13.64 -5.40 9.43
CA THR A 116 14.44 -5.23 10.64
C THR A 116 13.65 -5.53 11.92
N HIS A 117 14.29 -6.24 12.84
CA HIS A 117 13.75 -6.53 14.16
C HIS A 117 14.44 -5.68 15.23
N LYS A 118 13.68 -4.76 15.81
CA LYS A 118 14.21 -3.76 16.74
C LYS A 118 14.79 -4.38 18.01
N ASP A 119 14.14 -5.38 18.59
CA ASP A 119 14.61 -6.02 19.83
C ASP A 119 15.85 -6.89 19.64
N LEU A 120 16.20 -7.22 18.39
CA LEU A 120 17.46 -7.89 18.07
C LEU A 120 18.60 -6.90 17.80
N GLY A 121 18.35 -5.60 18.00
CA GLY A 121 19.33 -4.54 17.72
C GLY A 121 19.58 -4.30 16.23
N GLN A 122 18.75 -4.87 15.34
CA GLN A 122 18.83 -4.59 13.91
C GLN A 122 18.39 -3.15 13.65
N LYS A 123 19.17 -2.45 12.82
CA LYS A 123 18.93 -1.04 12.49
C LYS A 123 18.30 -0.94 11.11
N PRO A 124 17.31 -0.05 10.92
CA PRO A 124 16.82 0.33 9.60
C PRO A 124 17.92 0.84 8.68
N LEU A 125 17.58 0.97 7.39
CA LEU A 125 18.41 1.66 6.42
C LEU A 125 18.72 3.09 6.89
N GLN A 126 19.94 3.53 6.64
CA GLN A 126 20.38 4.88 7.00
C GLN A 126 20.00 5.83 5.87
N ASN A 127 19.62 7.05 6.23
CA ASN A 127 19.36 8.12 5.26
C ASN A 127 20.62 8.37 4.41
N GLU A 128 20.42 8.71 3.15
CA GLU A 128 21.48 8.99 2.19
C GLU A 128 21.27 10.39 1.61
N THR A 129 22.36 11.13 1.41
CA THR A 129 22.33 12.39 0.67
C THR A 129 22.85 12.15 -0.73
N LEU A 130 22.08 12.54 -1.74
CA LEU A 130 22.43 12.42 -3.15
C LEU A 130 22.60 13.82 -3.77
N ASP A 131 23.35 13.88 -4.87
CA ASP A 131 23.48 15.07 -5.71
C ASP A 131 22.82 14.79 -7.07
N LEU A 132 21.58 15.24 -7.24
CA LEU A 132 20.76 15.03 -8.44
C LEU A 132 20.50 16.37 -9.14
N GLY A 133 21.58 17.14 -9.36
CA GLY A 133 21.48 18.55 -9.77
C GLY A 133 21.20 19.51 -8.60
N GLY A 134 21.36 19.00 -7.37
CA GLY A 134 21.04 19.63 -6.10
C GLY A 134 21.18 18.62 -4.97
N ARG A 135 21.41 19.10 -3.74
CA ARG A 135 21.47 18.21 -2.56
C ARG A 135 20.08 17.77 -2.16
N VAL A 136 19.85 16.47 -2.23
CA VAL A 136 18.60 15.84 -1.80
C VAL A 136 18.85 14.82 -0.72
N LEU A 137 17.94 14.75 0.24
CA LEU A 137 17.93 13.76 1.30
C LEU A 137 16.95 12.65 0.93
N MET A 138 17.47 11.43 0.78
CA MET A 138 16.68 10.23 0.64
C MET A 138 16.59 9.51 1.99
N PHE A 139 15.39 9.09 2.36
CA PHE A 139 15.13 8.51 3.67
C PHE A 139 13.88 7.63 3.65
N THR A 140 13.72 6.84 4.71
CA THR A 140 12.52 6.05 4.93
C THR A 140 11.46 6.87 5.65
N HIS A 141 10.34 7.13 4.97
CA HIS A 141 9.14 7.66 5.59
C HIS A 141 8.35 6.53 6.24
N TRP A 142 8.25 6.57 7.58
CA TRP A 142 7.61 5.51 8.36
C TRP A 142 6.13 5.78 8.58
N GLU A 143 5.30 4.79 8.26
CA GLU A 143 3.93 4.71 8.71
C GLU A 143 3.86 4.53 10.24
N PRO A 144 2.71 4.85 10.85
CA PRO A 144 2.45 4.55 12.25
C PRO A 144 2.62 3.06 12.56
N TRP A 145 2.98 2.76 13.81
CA TRP A 145 2.93 1.39 14.31
C TRP A 145 1.50 0.86 14.29
N GLN A 146 1.37 -0.39 13.89
CA GLN A 146 0.16 -1.16 14.09
C GLN A 146 -0.13 -1.35 15.57
N ASP A 147 -1.39 -1.69 15.86
CA ASP A 147 -1.72 -2.21 17.17
C ASP A 147 -0.93 -3.50 17.45
N CYS A 148 -0.71 -3.76 18.73
CA CYS A 148 -0.13 -5.02 19.14
C CYS A 148 -1.06 -6.17 18.72
N ASN A 149 -0.51 -7.22 18.13
CA ASN A 149 -1.31 -8.38 17.71
C ASN A 149 -1.92 -9.16 18.88
N ARG A 150 -1.46 -8.91 20.11
CA ARG A 150 -1.92 -9.54 21.36
C ARG A 150 -2.00 -8.50 22.47
N CYS A 151 -2.84 -8.78 23.46
CA CYS A 151 -2.93 -8.02 24.69
C CYS A 151 -2.83 -8.96 25.89
N GLY A 152 -2.38 -8.46 27.05
CA GLY A 152 -2.22 -9.25 28.28
C GLY A 152 -1.03 -10.23 28.28
N GLU A 153 -0.50 -10.53 27.10
CA GLU A 153 0.68 -11.38 26.89
C GLU A 153 1.63 -10.75 25.86
N PRO A 154 2.91 -11.21 25.80
CA PRO A 154 3.85 -10.74 24.79
C PRO A 154 3.29 -10.93 23.37
N GLY A 155 3.30 -9.85 22.60
CA GLY A 155 2.91 -9.81 21.20
C GLY A 155 3.96 -9.10 20.35
N GLU A 156 3.59 -8.86 19.10
CA GLU A 156 4.38 -8.19 18.09
C GLU A 156 3.54 -7.11 17.40
N ARG A 157 4.20 -6.03 17.00
CA ARG A 157 3.63 -5.01 16.11
C ARG A 157 4.62 -4.68 15.02
N LYS A 158 4.08 -4.16 13.92
CA LYS A 158 4.83 -3.87 12.70
C LYS A 158 4.54 -2.46 12.21
N ARG A 159 5.47 -1.88 11.47
CA ARG A 159 5.24 -0.66 10.67
C ARG A 159 5.97 -0.75 9.35
N LEU A 160 5.40 -0.15 8.32
CA LEU A 160 6.02 -0.04 7.02
C LEU A 160 6.72 1.29 6.86
N GLY A 161 7.77 1.27 6.04
CA GLY A 161 8.53 2.42 5.63
C GLY A 161 8.62 2.45 4.12
N TYR A 162 8.51 3.63 3.55
CA TYR A 162 8.59 3.86 2.11
C TYR A 162 9.75 4.81 1.80
N CYS A 163 10.35 4.64 0.63
CA CYS A 163 11.37 5.55 0.12
C CYS A 163 10.77 6.92 -0.19
N TYR A 164 11.31 7.98 0.42
CA TYR A 164 11.00 9.36 0.11
C TYR A 164 12.28 10.18 -0.13
N ILE A 165 12.16 11.20 -0.98
CA ILE A 165 13.20 12.19 -1.26
C ILE A 165 12.68 13.57 -0.86
N GLN A 166 13.55 14.37 -0.27
CA GLN A 166 13.30 15.77 0.05
C GLN A 166 14.48 16.62 -0.41
N GLU A 167 14.22 17.67 -1.17
CA GLU A 167 15.22 18.69 -1.46
C GLU A 167 15.46 19.59 -0.23
N GLU A 168 16.73 19.88 0.06
CA GLU A 168 17.07 20.83 1.10
C GLU A 168 16.92 22.28 0.60
N PRO A 169 16.35 23.22 1.40
CA PRO A 169 16.06 23.09 2.82
C PRO A 169 14.59 22.84 3.21
N LEU A 170 13.61 22.92 2.30
CA LEU A 170 12.21 23.14 2.72
C LEU A 170 11.13 22.55 1.79
N GLU A 171 11.48 21.66 0.85
CA GLU A 171 10.45 21.06 0.01
C GLU A 171 9.67 19.95 0.73
N LYS A 172 8.42 19.75 0.31
CA LYS A 172 7.60 18.63 0.79
C LYS A 172 8.24 17.33 0.28
N PRO A 173 8.45 16.33 1.15
CA PRO A 173 8.96 15.04 0.71
C PRO A 173 8.06 14.41 -0.34
N LEU A 174 8.66 13.83 -1.37
CA LEU A 174 8.01 13.10 -2.44
C LEU A 174 8.42 11.63 -2.43
N PRO A 175 7.52 10.70 -2.79
CA PRO A 175 7.89 9.32 -3.07
C PRO A 175 9.06 9.24 -4.06
N CYS A 176 10.03 8.36 -3.78
CA CYS A 176 11.28 8.32 -4.55
C CYS A 176 11.08 8.16 -6.06
N ARG A 177 10.18 7.27 -6.52
CA ARG A 177 10.00 7.10 -7.97
C ARG A 177 9.28 8.27 -8.62
N LEU A 178 8.42 8.98 -7.89
CA LEU A 178 7.77 10.19 -8.40
C LEU A 178 8.77 11.33 -8.56
N TYR A 179 9.73 11.44 -7.63
CA TYR A 179 10.81 12.43 -7.73
C TYR A 179 11.83 12.09 -8.84
N LEU A 180 12.30 10.84 -8.89
CA LEU A 180 13.37 10.42 -9.80
C LEU A 180 12.90 10.25 -11.26
N GLY A 181 11.61 9.96 -11.47
CA GLY A 181 11.08 9.68 -12.81
C GLY A 181 11.81 8.52 -13.49
N GLN A 182 12.52 8.82 -14.59
CA GLN A 182 13.32 7.84 -15.34
C GLN A 182 14.75 7.66 -14.81
N GLU A 183 15.19 8.49 -13.87
CA GLU A 183 16.54 8.44 -13.36
C GLU A 183 16.77 7.17 -12.54
N LYS A 184 17.83 6.44 -12.89
CA LYS A 184 18.21 5.21 -12.20
C LYS A 184 19.21 5.55 -11.10
N VAL A 185 18.75 5.45 -9.87
CA VAL A 185 19.59 5.57 -8.68
C VAL A 185 19.80 4.20 -8.05
N GLU A 186 21.05 3.79 -7.92
CA GLU A 186 21.42 2.58 -7.18
C GLU A 186 21.52 2.91 -5.69
N SER A 187 20.42 2.75 -4.97
CA SER A 187 20.40 2.87 -3.50
C SER A 187 19.58 1.76 -2.86
N ARG A 188 19.98 1.36 -1.65
CA ARG A 188 19.21 0.43 -0.82
C ARG A 188 17.91 1.04 -0.32
N LEU A 189 17.87 2.38 -0.16
CA LEU A 189 16.66 3.08 0.28
C LEU A 189 15.53 3.01 -0.74
N MET A 190 15.80 2.68 -2.01
CA MET A 190 14.76 2.42 -3.02
C MET A 190 13.86 1.22 -2.67
N GLN A 191 14.24 0.44 -1.66
CA GLN A 191 13.48 -0.68 -1.13
C GLN A 191 12.54 -0.20 -0.03
N PRO A 192 11.27 -0.64 -0.01
CA PRO A 192 10.43 -0.42 1.15
C PRO A 192 11.02 -1.15 2.37
N GLU A 193 10.73 -0.65 3.57
CA GLU A 193 11.16 -1.26 4.83
C GLU A 193 9.97 -1.78 5.64
N LEU A 194 10.21 -2.85 6.41
CA LEU A 194 9.30 -3.33 7.46
C LEU A 194 10.08 -3.40 8.76
N GLN A 195 9.58 -2.71 9.79
CA GLN A 195 10.12 -2.83 11.13
C GLN A 195 9.18 -3.63 12.01
N VAL A 196 9.75 -4.56 12.77
CA VAL A 196 9.05 -5.41 13.74
C VAL A 196 9.60 -5.12 15.13
N GLU A 197 8.71 -5.03 16.11
CA GLU A 197 9.08 -5.00 17.53
C GLU A 197 8.07 -5.77 18.38
N SER A 198 8.55 -6.29 19.49
CA SER A 198 7.71 -6.86 20.54
C SER A 198 6.91 -5.75 21.23
N CYS A 199 5.73 -6.14 21.70
CA CYS A 199 4.85 -5.26 22.46
C CYS A 199 4.17 -6.04 23.59
N LEU A 200 3.88 -5.35 24.68
CA LEU A 200 3.08 -5.87 25.78
C LEU A 200 2.10 -4.78 26.19
N VAL A 201 0.84 -4.94 25.80
CA VAL A 201 -0.22 -3.96 26.06
C VAL A 201 -1.34 -4.59 26.88
N PRO A 202 -2.00 -3.85 27.77
CA PRO A 202 -3.17 -4.36 28.48
C PRO A 202 -4.34 -4.58 27.51
N CYS A 203 -5.19 -5.57 27.81
CA CYS A 203 -6.42 -5.79 27.06
C CYS A 203 -7.42 -4.65 27.30
N ASN A 204 -8.17 -4.30 26.26
CA ASN A 204 -9.21 -3.29 26.31
C ASN A 204 -10.49 -3.87 25.70
N PRO A 205 -11.41 -4.38 26.54
CA PRO A 205 -12.62 -5.05 26.08
C PRO A 205 -13.47 -4.18 25.13
N ILE A 206 -13.48 -2.86 25.32
CA ILE A 206 -14.26 -1.92 24.50
C ILE A 206 -13.66 -1.81 23.09
N LYS A 207 -12.33 -1.86 22.96
CA LYS A 207 -11.67 -1.89 21.64
C LYS A 207 -11.83 -3.26 20.98
N GLU A 208 -11.71 -4.34 21.74
CA GLU A 208 -11.82 -5.72 21.24
C GLU A 208 -13.21 -6.05 20.67
N ILE A 209 -14.28 -5.52 21.26
CA ILE A 209 -15.67 -5.71 20.77
C ILE A 209 -15.94 -4.92 19.46
N ASN A 210 -15.24 -3.80 19.26
CA ASN A 210 -15.47 -2.89 18.13
C ASN A 210 -14.47 -3.05 16.98
N GLN A 211 -13.53 -4.00 17.08
CA GLN A 211 -12.58 -4.25 16.01
C GLN A 211 -13.22 -5.12 14.93
N PRO A 212 -13.21 -4.69 13.65
CA PRO A 212 -13.57 -5.58 12.56
C PRO A 212 -12.65 -6.80 12.63
N TYR A 213 -13.19 -8.00 12.43
CA TYR A 213 -12.44 -9.26 12.49
C TYR A 213 -11.13 -9.14 11.72
N PHE A 214 -10.02 -8.98 12.46
CA PHE A 214 -8.71 -8.95 11.86
C PHE A 214 -8.36 -10.37 11.42
N ILE A 215 -8.09 -10.55 10.13
CA ILE A 215 -7.36 -11.73 9.69
C ILE A 215 -5.97 -11.56 10.27
N PHE A 216 -5.60 -12.39 11.24
CA PHE A 216 -4.23 -12.44 11.74
C PHE A 216 -3.35 -13.08 10.67
N ASP A 217 -2.20 -12.47 10.43
CA ASP A 217 -1.20 -12.94 9.48
C ASP A 217 -0.34 -14.06 10.12
N SER A 218 -0.97 -15.20 10.42
CA SER A 218 -0.21 -16.40 10.77
C SER A 218 0.39 -17.00 9.50
N TYR A 219 1.56 -16.51 9.08
CA TYR A 219 2.28 -17.13 7.97
C TYR A 219 2.88 -18.45 8.44
N GLN A 220 2.36 -19.56 7.94
CA GLN A 220 3.06 -20.84 8.00
C GLN A 220 4.22 -20.77 7.00
N LEU A 221 5.46 -20.90 7.49
CA LEU A 221 6.64 -20.97 6.64
C LEU A 221 6.52 -22.20 5.72
N SER A 222 6.24 -21.99 4.43
CA SER A 222 6.29 -23.04 3.43
C SER A 222 7.73 -23.53 3.32
N LYS A 223 7.99 -24.77 3.76
CA LYS A 223 9.31 -25.41 3.66
C LYS A 223 9.83 -25.58 2.21
N LEU A 224 9.04 -25.29 1.18
CA LEU A 224 9.35 -25.59 -0.22
C LEU A 224 9.77 -24.38 -1.07
N THR A 225 9.54 -23.15 -0.63
CA THR A 225 9.89 -21.95 -1.40
C THR A 225 10.58 -20.97 -0.48
N ASN A 226 11.86 -20.66 -0.73
CA ASN A 226 12.61 -19.59 -0.04
C ASN A 226 12.03 -18.16 -0.32
N SER A 227 10.81 -18.06 -0.83
CA SER A 227 10.06 -16.82 -1.02
C SER A 227 8.80 -16.87 -0.16
N MET A 228 8.57 -15.79 0.60
CA MET A 228 7.40 -15.61 1.45
C MET A 228 6.50 -14.56 0.78
N TRP A 229 5.28 -14.97 0.43
CA TRP A 229 4.25 -14.03 -0.01
C TRP A 229 3.67 -13.33 1.22
N LEU A 230 4.05 -12.07 1.42
CA LEU A 230 3.39 -11.19 2.38
C LEU A 230 2.04 -10.78 1.79
N THR A 231 1.00 -11.53 2.10
CA THR A 231 -0.39 -11.08 1.94
C THR A 231 -0.76 -10.38 3.24
N CYS A 232 -0.29 -9.15 3.44
CA CYS A 232 -0.57 -8.51 4.70
C CYS A 232 -2.05 -8.05 4.72
N PRO A 233 -2.85 -8.51 5.70
CA PRO A 233 -4.24 -8.12 5.85
C PRO A 233 -4.34 -6.59 6.02
N LEU A 234 -5.46 -5.96 5.65
CA LEU A 234 -5.61 -4.49 5.66
C LEU A 234 -5.09 -3.78 6.90
N ALA A 235 -5.30 -4.39 8.06
CA ALA A 235 -4.92 -3.86 9.34
C ALA A 235 -3.41 -3.81 9.59
N SER A 236 -2.63 -4.43 8.70
CA SER A 236 -1.19 -4.59 8.83
C SER A 236 -0.36 -3.89 7.75
N ILE A 237 -0.95 -2.97 6.97
CA ILE A 237 -0.17 -2.20 5.97
C ILE A 237 -0.49 -0.72 6.01
N TYR A 238 -1.77 -0.35 6.03
CA TYR A 238 -2.20 1.04 5.90
C TYR A 238 -3.11 1.39 7.06
N ARG A 239 -2.76 2.43 7.82
CA ARG A 239 -3.56 2.86 8.98
C ARG A 239 -3.81 4.35 8.96
#